data_AF-A0A7V2MY95-F1
#
_entry.id   AF-A0A7V2MY95-F1
#
_cell.length_a   1.000
_cell.length_b   1.000
_cell.length_c   1.000
_cell.angle_alpha   90.00
_cell.angle_beta   90.00
_cell.angle_gamma   90.00
#
_symmetry.space_group_name_H-M   'P 1'
#
loop_
_entity.id
_entity.type
_entity.pdbx_description
1 polymer ?
#
loop_
_entity_poly.entity_id
_entity_poly.type
_entity_poly.pdbx_seq_one_letter_code
_entity_poly.pdbx_strand_id
1 'polypeptide(L)'
;MDFHEMDYNSTYFFFPAAPPINPLYPPHILAWGRRFGAGNAAAFDARGWAYYTGEAFDLFYPGYGDSWPSLLGAVGMTYEQAGHGAAGLAVLRDDGDTLTLGQRAEHHRIAGLATLRTAASAKTQLLLDFAAGQRTIGQGEPDVLLVPGEDPTRLARLVSLLRLQGIAAEAATRPFRADTRPYPGYPARRDFPAGTVRVRLRQPRGRLAQTLLQAETPLRAEYSYDISAWSLPYAYGVEAHRSGRVPDAGWRPVEPRPESVLPPPAALGYLVPPDAETLPGIVALLRRNVRVRAVGAPIRLAGRAWPAGTWFVPASAATRDSLPRWLREAGLGERAVPITSGRSEEGIDLGSERTRTLRLPRVALVSGEGVAPTSLGALWVYLDQELGLPVHLVNAADLARALPAADLDVVVLPDAFALPAGAREALERWVQEGGRLVAVAGGADVVVEMVGVKRRPEPADTARARLLAGRRERERLEWERQIPGTVLAARLDPAHPLAWGAATPGDSARLFSSTKRGGFSSRRRAWKRWPTSPGRCAASRG
;
A
#
# COMPACT_ATOMS: atom_id res chain seq x y z
N MET A 1 16.35 16.07 9.51
CA MET A 1 17.49 15.19 9.19
C MET A 1 16.97 13.80 9.40
N ASP A 2 17.00 13.01 8.35
CA ASP A 2 16.60 11.61 8.35
C ASP A 2 17.90 10.80 8.23
N PHE A 3 18.31 10.18 9.34
CA PHE A 3 19.60 9.49 9.42
C PHE A 3 19.41 8.02 9.10
N HIS A 4 20.18 7.54 8.13
CA HIS A 4 20.11 6.20 7.59
C HIS A 4 21.50 5.61 7.40
N GLU A 5 21.52 4.36 6.97
CA GLU A 5 22.70 3.56 6.80
C GLU A 5 22.70 2.91 5.42
N MET A 6 23.90 2.75 4.86
CA MET A 6 24.12 2.07 3.60
C MET A 6 25.23 1.01 3.72
N ASP A 7 25.56 0.37 2.60
CA ASP A 7 26.64 -0.61 2.54
C ASP A 7 27.95 -0.08 3.14
N TYR A 8 28.68 -0.93 3.86
CA TYR A 8 29.89 -0.53 4.58
C TYR A 8 31.06 -0.13 3.67
N ASN A 9 31.05 -0.51 2.39
CA ASN A 9 32.03 -0.06 1.42
C ASN A 9 31.74 1.33 0.85
N SER A 10 30.57 1.92 1.14
CA SER A 10 30.25 3.30 0.75
C SER A 10 31.02 4.33 1.59
N THR A 11 30.87 5.62 1.25
CA THR A 11 31.29 6.77 2.08
C THR A 11 30.05 7.54 2.55
N TYR A 12 30.14 8.67 3.24
CA TYR A 12 28.94 9.37 3.75
C TYR A 12 28.16 10.10 2.64
N PHE A 13 26.83 10.07 2.68
CA PHE A 13 25.98 10.90 1.81
C PHE A 13 25.31 12.02 2.59
N PHE A 14 25.31 13.22 2.01
CA PHE A 14 24.37 14.26 2.38
C PHE A 14 23.90 15.03 1.16
N PHE A 15 22.87 15.86 1.36
CA PHE A 15 22.27 16.70 0.33
C PHE A 15 23.32 17.54 -0.44
N PRO A 16 23.02 17.94 -1.69
CA PRO A 16 21.72 17.89 -2.36
C PRO A 16 21.26 16.48 -2.79
N ALA A 17 19.93 16.31 -2.89
CA ALA A 17 19.31 15.15 -3.52
C ALA A 17 19.55 15.15 -5.04
N ALA A 18 19.57 13.96 -5.63
CA ALA A 18 19.59 13.73 -7.06
C ALA A 18 18.21 14.01 -7.70
N PRO A 19 18.12 14.32 -9.00
CA PRO A 19 16.85 14.20 -9.72
C PRO A 19 16.41 12.72 -9.79
N PRO A 20 15.10 12.46 -9.94
CA PRO A 20 13.98 13.40 -10.03
C PRO A 20 13.60 14.10 -8.71
N ILE A 21 13.05 15.31 -8.80
CA ILE A 21 12.54 16.07 -7.67
C ILE A 21 11.03 16.23 -7.81
N ASN A 22 10.28 16.09 -6.71
CA ASN A 22 8.84 16.34 -6.74
C ASN A 22 8.55 17.78 -7.20
N PRO A 23 7.74 17.98 -8.24
CA PRO A 23 7.50 19.31 -8.81
C PRO A 23 6.75 20.26 -7.87
N LEU A 24 6.15 19.74 -6.79
CA LEU A 24 5.39 20.53 -5.82
C LEU A 24 6.24 21.14 -4.71
N TYR A 25 7.53 20.80 -4.61
CA TYR A 25 8.37 21.43 -3.61
C TYR A 25 8.62 22.90 -3.92
N PRO A 26 8.56 23.76 -2.90
CA PRO A 26 9.01 25.13 -3.03
C PRO A 26 10.48 25.20 -3.49
N PRO A 27 10.85 26.14 -4.37
CA PRO A 27 12.24 26.30 -4.82
C PRO A 27 13.25 26.51 -3.68
N HIS A 28 12.82 27.13 -2.57
CA HIS A 28 13.70 27.37 -1.43
C HIS A 28 14.16 26.07 -0.77
N ILE A 29 13.39 24.98 -0.84
CA ILE A 29 13.80 23.67 -0.28
C ILE A 29 15.10 23.19 -0.89
N LEU A 30 15.22 23.24 -2.22
CA LEU A 30 16.42 22.80 -2.93
C LEU A 30 17.59 23.77 -2.72
N ALA A 31 17.31 25.07 -2.64
CA ALA A 31 18.34 26.08 -2.35
C ALA A 31 18.94 25.88 -0.96
N TRP A 32 18.09 25.66 0.05
CA TRP A 32 18.54 25.35 1.41
C TRP A 32 19.21 23.99 1.51
N GLY A 33 18.70 22.96 0.81
CA GLY A 33 19.33 21.65 0.73
C GLY A 33 20.79 21.73 0.25
N ARG A 34 21.05 22.51 -0.82
CA ARG A 34 22.43 22.77 -1.27
C ARG A 34 23.28 23.50 -0.23
N ARG A 35 22.69 24.48 0.46
CA ARG A 35 23.41 25.23 1.50
C ARG A 35 23.79 24.35 2.70
N PHE A 36 22.88 23.51 3.17
CA PHE A 36 23.16 22.52 4.21
C PHE A 36 24.21 21.51 3.76
N GLY A 37 24.10 21.02 2.52
CA GLY A 37 25.11 20.19 1.88
C GLY A 37 26.50 20.80 1.92
N ALA A 38 26.65 22.05 1.51
CA ALA A 38 27.93 22.77 1.56
C ALA A 38 28.48 22.93 2.98
N GLY A 39 27.60 23.15 3.97
CA GLY A 39 27.99 23.21 5.38
C GLY A 39 28.49 21.87 5.92
N ASN A 40 27.85 20.77 5.52
CA ASN A 40 28.29 19.41 5.88
C ASN A 40 29.60 19.04 5.17
N ALA A 41 29.72 19.35 3.88
CA ALA A 41 30.94 19.21 3.10
C ALA A 41 32.13 19.86 3.79
N ALA A 42 32.03 21.15 4.13
CA ALA A 42 33.10 21.86 4.84
C ALA A 42 33.48 21.22 6.18
N ALA A 43 32.51 20.64 6.91
CA ALA A 43 32.77 19.96 8.18
C ALA A 43 33.48 18.60 8.03
N PHE A 44 33.21 17.89 6.92
CA PHE A 44 33.86 16.64 6.55
C PHE A 44 35.24 16.88 5.93
N ASP A 45 35.37 17.87 5.05
CA ASP A 45 36.64 18.32 4.45
C ASP A 45 37.65 18.68 5.54
N ALA A 46 37.22 19.43 6.56
CA ALA A 46 38.06 19.81 7.70
C ALA A 46 38.60 18.61 8.52
N ARG A 47 38.09 17.40 8.28
CA ARG A 47 38.49 16.15 8.93
C ARG A 47 39.10 15.14 7.97
N GLY A 48 39.16 15.46 6.68
CA GLY A 48 39.63 14.53 5.65
C GLY A 48 38.71 13.33 5.43
N TRP A 49 37.42 13.45 5.71
CA TRP A 49 36.46 12.37 5.49
C TRP A 49 35.86 12.43 4.10
N ALA A 50 35.85 11.29 3.40
CA ALA A 50 35.21 11.16 2.10
C ALA A 50 33.67 11.19 2.24
N TYR A 51 33.02 11.82 1.26
CA TYR A 51 31.58 11.89 1.12
C TYR A 51 31.19 12.04 -0.34
N TYR A 52 29.89 11.94 -0.62
CA TYR A 52 29.30 12.24 -1.91
C TYR A 52 27.95 12.95 -1.77
N THR A 53 27.53 13.63 -2.83
CA THR A 53 26.28 14.40 -2.88
C THR A 53 25.70 14.40 -4.30
N GLY A 54 24.41 14.65 -4.46
CA GLY A 54 23.78 14.89 -5.77
C GLY A 54 23.59 13.65 -6.64
N GLU A 55 23.79 12.45 -6.09
CA GLU A 55 23.62 11.16 -6.77
C GLU A 55 22.91 10.14 -5.87
N ALA A 56 22.46 9.03 -6.47
CA ALA A 56 21.76 7.89 -5.85
C ALA A 56 20.38 8.16 -5.22
N PHE A 57 20.22 9.20 -4.39
CA PHE A 57 19.01 9.46 -3.61
C PHE A 57 18.22 10.63 -4.17
N ASP A 58 17.04 10.34 -4.72
CA ASP A 58 16.15 11.36 -5.25
C ASP A 58 15.17 11.92 -4.20
N LEU A 59 14.40 12.95 -4.56
CA LEU A 59 13.38 13.54 -3.68
C LEU A 59 11.98 13.46 -4.29
N PHE A 60 11.71 12.53 -5.21
CA PHE A 60 10.46 12.51 -5.96
C PHE A 60 9.32 11.86 -5.18
N TYR A 61 9.53 10.65 -4.67
CA TYR A 61 8.52 9.91 -3.92
C TYR A 61 8.23 10.57 -2.57
N PRO A 62 6.97 10.91 -2.24
CA PRO A 62 6.65 11.71 -1.07
C PRO A 62 6.62 10.93 0.25
N GLY A 63 7.03 9.65 0.28
CA GLY A 63 6.87 8.78 1.45
C GLY A 63 8.06 8.70 2.41
N TYR A 64 9.13 9.47 2.18
CA TYR A 64 10.36 9.43 2.98
C TYR A 64 10.43 10.56 4.01
N GLY A 65 11.31 10.40 5.01
CA GLY A 65 11.48 11.38 6.09
C GLY A 65 12.08 12.71 5.63
N ASP A 66 12.64 12.79 4.42
CA ASP A 66 13.08 14.02 3.78
C ASP A 66 12.01 14.63 2.85
N SER A 67 11.31 13.82 2.07
CA SER A 67 10.31 14.25 1.10
C SER A 67 9.00 14.69 1.73
N TRP A 68 8.51 13.96 2.75
CA TRP A 68 7.27 14.27 3.45
C TRP A 68 7.26 15.66 4.11
N PRO A 69 8.24 16.03 4.97
CA PRO A 69 8.28 17.37 5.56
C PRO A 69 8.55 18.48 4.53
N SER A 70 9.18 18.16 3.39
CA SER A 70 9.40 19.10 2.29
C SER A 70 8.09 19.58 1.65
N LEU A 71 7.04 18.74 1.64
CA LEU A 71 5.69 19.15 1.24
C LEU A 71 5.05 20.14 2.23
N LEU A 72 5.50 20.14 3.48
CA LEU A 72 5.07 21.08 4.51
C LEU A 72 5.90 22.37 4.53
N GLY A 73 6.94 22.45 3.69
CA GLY A 73 7.83 23.60 3.55
C GLY A 73 9.08 23.56 4.44
N ALA A 74 9.23 22.53 5.28
CA ALA A 74 10.47 22.30 6.02
C ALA A 74 11.54 21.71 5.08
N VAL A 75 12.83 21.95 5.36
CA VAL A 75 13.91 21.41 4.54
C VAL A 75 14.25 20.01 5.04
N GLY A 76 13.57 19.00 4.51
CA GLY A 76 13.88 17.60 4.79
C GLY A 76 15.15 17.18 4.07
N MET A 77 15.99 16.37 4.74
CA MET A 77 17.28 15.91 4.22
C MET A 77 17.61 14.53 4.75
N THR A 78 17.86 13.60 3.83
CA THR A 78 18.42 12.27 4.08
C THR A 78 19.93 12.35 4.19
N TYR A 79 20.46 11.73 5.23
CA TYR A 79 21.89 11.53 5.46
C TYR A 79 22.17 10.04 5.62
N GLU A 80 23.05 9.50 4.80
CA GLU A 80 23.39 8.07 4.81
C GLU A 80 24.81 7.90 5.34
N GLN A 81 24.96 6.98 6.28
CA GLN A 81 26.26 6.57 6.81
C GLN A 81 26.61 5.17 6.29
N ALA A 82 27.84 4.98 5.81
CA ALA A 82 28.34 3.65 5.49
C ALA A 82 28.29 2.76 6.74
N GLY A 83 27.88 1.50 6.60
CA GLY A 83 27.95 0.51 7.68
C GLY A 83 26.63 0.23 8.37
N HIS A 84 25.65 -0.19 7.57
CA HIS A 84 24.42 -0.85 7.99
C HIS A 84 24.66 -2.08 8.89
N GLY A 85 23.60 -2.74 9.35
CA GLY A 85 23.66 -3.87 10.31
C GLY A 85 24.75 -4.94 10.12
N ALA A 86 25.15 -5.28 8.88
CA ALA A 86 26.24 -6.24 8.64
C ALA A 86 27.63 -5.77 9.14
N ALA A 87 27.81 -4.46 9.38
CA ALA A 87 29.07 -3.89 9.81
C ALA A 87 29.39 -4.14 11.30
N GLY A 88 28.43 -4.60 12.10
CA GLY A 88 28.62 -4.88 13.53
C GLY A 88 29.31 -3.74 14.30
N LEU A 89 30.22 -4.08 15.21
CA LEU A 89 31.04 -3.08 15.93
C LEU A 89 32.16 -2.49 15.07
N ALA A 90 32.68 -3.28 14.13
CA ALA A 90 33.71 -2.89 13.18
C ALA A 90 33.69 -3.83 11.97
N VAL A 91 34.02 -3.29 10.80
CA VAL A 91 34.11 -4.05 9.55
C VAL A 91 35.32 -3.61 8.74
N LEU A 92 36.03 -4.57 8.16
CA LEU A 92 37.10 -4.32 7.19
C LEU A 92 36.46 -4.00 5.84
N ARG A 93 36.78 -2.82 5.29
CA ARG A 93 36.34 -2.38 3.97
C ARG A 93 37.27 -2.89 2.89
N ASP A 94 36.80 -2.84 1.66
CA ASP A 94 37.55 -3.31 0.48
C ASP A 94 38.83 -2.50 0.22
N ASP A 95 38.88 -1.26 0.70
CA ASP A 95 40.07 -0.39 0.64
C ASP A 95 41.13 -0.76 1.69
N GLY A 96 40.88 -1.76 2.53
CA GLY A 96 41.76 -2.23 3.58
C GLY A 96 41.65 -1.45 4.91
N ASP A 97 40.80 -0.43 4.99
CA ASP A 97 40.54 0.33 6.22
C ASP A 97 39.42 -0.31 7.05
N THR A 98 39.40 -0.01 8.35
CA THR A 98 38.37 -0.50 9.27
C THR A 98 37.36 0.61 9.60
N LEU A 99 36.09 0.33 9.34
CA LEU A 99 34.98 1.19 9.73
C LEU A 99 34.36 0.71 11.04
N THR A 100 34.54 1.51 12.09
CA THR A 100 34.04 1.26 13.45
C THR A 100 32.72 1.94 13.72
N LEU A 101 31.91 1.39 14.63
CA LEU A 101 30.67 2.01 15.11
C LEU A 101 30.93 3.43 15.67
N GLY A 102 32.08 3.65 16.32
CA GLY A 102 32.47 4.97 16.82
C GLY A 102 32.64 6.02 15.72
N GLN A 103 33.30 5.67 14.61
CA GLN A 103 33.43 6.56 13.45
C GLN A 103 32.06 6.87 12.83
N ARG A 104 31.21 5.86 12.66
CA ARG A 104 29.86 6.03 12.11
C ARG A 104 29.01 6.99 12.94
N ALA A 105 29.01 6.81 14.26
CA ALA A 105 28.30 7.68 15.19
C ALA A 105 28.86 9.11 15.16
N GLU A 106 30.19 9.25 15.08
CA GLU A 106 30.86 10.54 15.01
C GLU A 106 30.52 11.29 13.70
N HIS A 107 30.48 10.61 12.56
CA HIS A 107 30.09 11.22 11.28
C HIS A 107 28.66 11.79 11.34
N HIS A 108 27.69 11.01 11.81
CA HIS A 108 26.32 11.49 12.01
C HIS A 108 26.26 12.69 12.95
N ARG A 109 27.01 12.65 14.06
CA ARG A 109 27.08 13.76 15.02
C ARG A 109 27.62 15.03 14.36
N ILE A 110 28.70 14.92 13.58
CA ILE A 110 29.32 16.05 12.89
C ILE A 110 28.40 16.62 11.81
N ALA A 111 27.77 15.77 10.99
CA ALA A 111 26.78 16.20 10.00
C ALA A 111 25.60 16.92 10.66
N GLY A 112 25.09 16.38 11.77
CA GLY A 112 24.00 17.00 12.54
C GLY A 112 24.38 18.38 13.09
N LEU A 113 25.57 18.51 13.70
CA LEU A 113 26.06 19.78 14.23
C LEU A 113 26.34 20.81 13.12
N ALA A 114 26.91 20.38 11.99
CA ALA A 114 27.15 21.25 10.83
C ALA A 114 25.84 21.78 10.24
N THR A 115 24.81 20.93 10.17
CA THR A 115 23.46 21.32 9.76
C THR A 115 22.87 22.38 10.69
N LEU A 116 22.95 22.17 12.01
CA LEU A 116 22.47 23.14 13.01
C LEU A 116 23.20 24.48 12.91
N ARG A 117 24.53 24.47 12.77
CA ARG A 117 25.34 25.68 12.59
C ARG A 117 24.96 26.42 11.32
N THR A 118 24.76 25.70 10.23
CA THR A 118 24.34 26.28 8.94
C THR A 118 22.96 26.94 9.06
N ALA A 119 22.00 26.28 9.71
CA ALA A 119 20.67 26.85 9.97
C ALA A 119 20.77 28.12 10.83
N ALA A 120 21.54 28.07 11.92
CA ALA A 120 21.71 29.19 12.84
C ALA A 120 22.35 30.42 12.13
N SER A 121 23.34 30.20 11.27
CA SER A 121 24.06 31.27 10.56
C SER A 121 23.17 32.14 9.66
N ALA A 122 22.00 31.63 9.25
CA ALA A 122 21.06 32.36 8.40
C ALA A 122 19.59 32.09 8.76
N LYS A 123 19.32 31.98 10.06
CA LYS A 123 17.99 31.74 10.62
C LYS A 123 16.92 32.67 10.04
N THR A 124 17.22 33.97 9.95
CA THR A 124 16.26 34.97 9.45
C THR A 124 15.85 34.66 8.01
N GLN A 125 16.81 34.41 7.12
CA GLN A 125 16.52 34.07 5.73
C GLN A 125 15.74 32.75 5.63
N LEU A 126 16.12 31.73 6.42
CA LEU A 126 15.44 30.43 6.43
C LEU A 126 13.94 30.57 6.75
N LEU A 127 13.62 31.39 7.75
CA LEU A 127 12.23 31.64 8.17
C LEU A 127 11.46 32.50 7.16
N LEU A 128 12.11 33.49 6.54
CA LEU A 128 11.50 34.32 5.49
C LEU A 128 11.17 33.51 4.24
N ASP A 129 12.08 32.64 3.81
CA ASP A 129 11.87 31.76 2.66
C ASP A 129 10.73 30.75 2.93
N PHE A 130 10.70 30.17 4.14
CA PHE A 130 9.59 29.33 4.57
C PHE A 130 8.26 30.10 4.47
N ALA A 131 8.18 31.29 5.06
CA ALA A 131 6.96 32.10 5.06
C ALA A 131 6.52 32.49 3.64
N ALA A 132 7.47 32.85 2.76
CA ALA A 132 7.21 33.12 1.36
C ALA A 132 6.62 31.89 0.64
N GLY A 133 7.22 30.72 0.87
CA GLY A 133 6.72 29.44 0.36
C GLY A 133 5.31 29.09 0.87
N GLN A 134 4.96 29.43 2.11
CA GLN A 134 3.61 29.17 2.65
C GLN A 134 2.52 30.03 1.98
N ARG A 135 2.83 31.28 1.60
CA ARG A 135 1.84 32.22 1.01
C ARG A 135 1.28 31.76 -0.34
N THR A 136 2.03 30.96 -1.08
CA THR A 136 1.69 30.52 -2.45
C THR A 136 1.04 29.13 -2.51
N ILE A 137 0.79 28.48 -1.38
CA ILE A 137 0.22 27.11 -1.37
C ILE A 137 -1.12 27.06 -2.10
N GLY A 138 -1.25 26.14 -3.07
CA GLY A 138 -2.50 25.88 -3.80
C GLY A 138 -3.04 27.08 -4.58
N GLN A 139 -2.23 28.09 -4.87
CA GLN A 139 -2.63 29.22 -5.72
C GLN A 139 -2.95 28.72 -7.13
N GLY A 140 -4.16 28.97 -7.61
CA GLY A 140 -4.61 28.55 -8.95
C GLY A 140 -4.86 27.05 -9.10
N GLU A 141 -4.66 26.26 -8.05
CA GLU A 141 -4.89 24.82 -8.08
C GLU A 141 -6.38 24.50 -7.87
N PRO A 142 -7.01 23.70 -8.76
CA PRO A 142 -8.40 23.32 -8.59
C PRO A 142 -8.57 22.36 -7.40
N ASP A 143 -9.72 22.47 -6.75
CA ASP A 143 -10.09 21.64 -5.63
C ASP A 143 -10.32 20.19 -6.06
N VAL A 144 -10.14 19.27 -5.12
CA VAL A 144 -10.44 17.85 -5.31
C VAL A 144 -11.80 17.55 -4.71
N LEU A 145 -12.68 16.95 -5.50
CA LEU A 145 -13.98 16.44 -5.08
C LEU A 145 -13.91 14.92 -5.01
N LEU A 146 -14.21 14.36 -3.84
CA LEU A 146 -14.26 12.94 -3.55
C LEU A 146 -15.73 12.53 -3.42
N VAL A 147 -16.20 11.66 -4.31
CA VAL A 147 -17.61 11.31 -4.44
C VAL A 147 -17.91 10.07 -3.58
N PRO A 148 -18.97 10.08 -2.75
CA PRO A 148 -19.39 8.89 -2.03
C PRO A 148 -19.85 7.82 -3.03
N GLY A 149 -19.32 6.60 -2.88
CA GLY A 149 -19.78 5.43 -3.60
C GLY A 149 -20.90 4.70 -2.87
N GLU A 150 -21.24 3.49 -3.35
CA GLU A 150 -22.21 2.60 -2.68
C GLU A 150 -21.79 2.21 -1.25
N ASP A 151 -20.48 2.10 -1.02
CA ASP A 151 -19.89 1.98 0.30
C ASP A 151 -19.30 3.33 0.73
N PRO A 152 -19.98 4.08 1.61
CA PRO A 152 -19.50 5.38 2.10
C PRO A 152 -18.27 5.26 3.01
N THR A 153 -17.85 4.05 3.40
CA THR A 153 -16.76 3.87 4.36
C THR A 153 -15.37 4.09 3.79
N ARG A 154 -15.15 3.68 2.53
CA ARG A 154 -13.89 3.95 1.82
C ARG A 154 -13.58 5.44 1.76
N LEU A 155 -14.58 6.24 1.38
CA LEU A 155 -14.46 7.71 1.38
C LEU A 155 -14.10 8.21 2.78
N ALA A 156 -14.79 7.73 3.81
CA ALA A 156 -14.53 8.19 5.15
C ALA A 156 -13.15 7.80 5.69
N ARG A 157 -12.59 6.62 5.37
CA ARG A 157 -11.21 6.29 5.77
C ARG A 157 -10.20 7.14 5.04
N LEU A 158 -10.40 7.40 3.74
CA LEU A 158 -9.57 8.35 3.02
C LEU A 158 -9.63 9.71 3.73
N VAL A 159 -10.82 10.20 4.08
CA VAL A 159 -10.96 11.46 4.82
C VAL A 159 -10.33 11.40 6.21
N SER A 160 -10.46 10.30 6.95
CA SER A 160 -9.80 10.10 8.25
C SER A 160 -8.28 10.15 8.10
N LEU A 161 -7.70 9.52 7.08
CA LEU A 161 -6.28 9.59 6.79
C LEU A 161 -5.85 11.03 6.44
N LEU A 162 -6.60 11.72 5.58
CA LEU A 162 -6.33 13.12 5.26
C LEU A 162 -6.33 14.00 6.51
N ARG A 163 -7.33 13.80 7.40
CA ARG A 163 -7.45 14.55 8.64
C ARG A 163 -6.37 14.20 9.67
N LEU A 164 -5.95 12.94 9.74
CA LEU A 164 -4.78 12.53 10.52
C LEU A 164 -3.52 13.30 10.09
N GLN A 165 -3.42 13.61 8.79
CA GLN A 165 -2.35 14.45 8.22
C GLN A 165 -2.59 15.97 8.35
N GLY A 166 -3.66 16.38 9.05
CA GLY A 166 -4.05 17.78 9.24
C GLY A 166 -4.64 18.44 7.98
N ILE A 167 -5.05 17.65 6.98
CA ILE A 167 -5.68 18.16 5.75
C ILE A 167 -7.17 18.39 6.03
N ALA A 168 -7.60 19.63 5.84
CA ALA A 168 -9.00 20.03 5.96
C ALA A 168 -9.83 19.49 4.79
N ALA A 169 -11.00 18.95 5.13
CA ALA A 169 -11.98 18.40 4.21
C ALA A 169 -13.39 18.83 4.65
N GLU A 170 -14.25 19.17 3.69
CA GLU A 170 -15.62 19.62 3.92
C GLU A 170 -16.60 18.74 3.14
N ALA A 171 -17.72 18.32 3.75
CA ALA A 171 -18.79 17.60 3.06
C ALA A 171 -19.92 18.54 2.62
N ALA A 172 -20.45 18.30 1.42
CA ALA A 172 -21.66 18.96 0.94
C ALA A 172 -22.88 18.48 1.73
N THR A 173 -23.72 19.40 2.21
CA THR A 173 -24.98 19.04 2.90
C THR A 173 -26.16 18.86 1.96
N ARG A 174 -26.02 19.34 0.71
CA ARG A 174 -27.03 19.22 -0.34
C ARG A 174 -26.39 18.86 -1.69
N PRO A 175 -27.12 18.21 -2.61
CA PRO A 175 -26.64 17.97 -3.96
C PRO A 175 -26.32 19.28 -4.69
N PHE A 176 -25.37 19.23 -5.63
CA PHE A 176 -24.95 20.39 -6.42
C PHE A 176 -24.50 19.98 -7.82
N ARG A 177 -24.39 20.97 -8.72
CA ARG A 177 -23.81 20.79 -10.06
C ARG A 177 -22.49 21.53 -10.18
N ALA A 178 -21.47 20.88 -10.72
CA ALA A 178 -20.18 21.50 -10.97
C ALA A 178 -19.59 21.00 -12.28
N ASP A 179 -18.84 21.88 -12.95
CA ASP A 179 -17.97 21.47 -14.06
C ASP A 179 -16.68 20.92 -13.47
N THR A 180 -16.36 19.68 -13.85
CA THR A 180 -15.22 18.96 -13.31
C THR A 180 -14.45 18.23 -14.39
N ARG A 181 -13.20 17.86 -14.06
CA ARG A 181 -12.41 16.88 -14.80
C ARG A 181 -12.35 15.61 -13.96
N PRO A 182 -12.92 14.47 -14.41
CA PRO A 182 -12.79 13.21 -13.70
C PRO A 182 -11.35 12.74 -13.76
N TYR A 183 -10.95 11.98 -12.74
CA TYR A 183 -9.69 11.25 -12.77
C TYR A 183 -9.76 10.15 -13.83
N PRO A 184 -8.65 9.81 -14.52
CA PRO A 184 -8.62 8.72 -15.50
C PRO A 184 -9.26 7.43 -14.97
N GLY A 185 -10.15 6.83 -15.76
CA GLY A 185 -10.88 5.62 -15.35
C GLY A 185 -12.15 5.87 -14.52
N TYR A 186 -12.47 7.10 -14.13
CA TYR A 186 -13.77 7.45 -13.55
C TYR A 186 -14.69 8.14 -14.59
N PRO A 187 -16.02 8.00 -14.46
CA PRO A 187 -16.95 8.58 -15.42
C PRO A 187 -16.99 10.12 -15.30
N ALA A 188 -17.32 10.80 -16.39
CA ALA A 188 -17.68 12.21 -16.34
C ALA A 188 -18.94 12.39 -15.48
N ARG A 189 -18.94 13.43 -14.64
CA ARG A 189 -20.04 13.75 -13.72
C ARG A 189 -20.28 15.25 -13.70
N ARG A 190 -21.55 15.64 -13.70
CA ARG A 190 -21.98 17.03 -13.46
C ARG A 190 -22.80 17.17 -12.18
N ASP A 191 -23.60 16.15 -11.86
CA ASP A 191 -24.42 16.10 -10.64
C ASP A 191 -23.70 15.35 -9.52
N PHE A 192 -23.47 16.07 -8.41
CA PHE A 192 -22.80 15.57 -7.21
C PHE A 192 -23.81 15.43 -6.07
N PRO A 193 -23.85 14.27 -5.39
CA PRO A 193 -24.77 14.05 -4.28
C PRO A 193 -24.34 14.81 -3.02
N ALA A 194 -25.28 14.94 -2.06
CA ALA A 194 -24.89 15.29 -0.70
C ALA A 194 -23.89 14.25 -0.15
N GLY A 195 -22.99 14.68 0.73
CA GLY A 195 -21.89 13.87 1.24
C GLY A 195 -20.64 13.82 0.34
N THR A 196 -20.66 14.41 -0.87
CA THR A 196 -19.42 14.69 -1.62
C THR A 196 -18.48 15.52 -0.76
N VAL A 197 -17.24 15.07 -0.65
CA VAL A 197 -16.21 15.73 0.14
C VAL A 197 -15.33 16.58 -0.77
N ARG A 198 -15.15 17.84 -0.39
CA ARG A 198 -14.25 18.80 -1.02
C ARG A 198 -12.98 18.92 -0.19
N VAL A 199 -11.84 18.78 -0.85
CA VAL A 199 -10.52 19.12 -0.31
C VAL A 199 -10.00 20.32 -1.08
N ARG A 200 -9.96 21.48 -0.42
CA ARG A 200 -9.42 22.70 -1.02
C ARG A 200 -7.91 22.62 -1.05
N LEU A 201 -7.28 22.85 -2.20
CA LEU A 201 -5.80 22.85 -2.23
C LEU A 201 -5.20 24.15 -1.67
N ARG A 202 -6.01 25.22 -1.59
CA ARG A 202 -5.67 26.48 -0.91
C ARG A 202 -5.83 26.36 0.62
N GLN A 203 -4.96 25.60 1.26
CA GLN A 203 -4.90 25.41 2.72
C GLN A 203 -3.45 25.19 3.18
N PRO A 204 -3.09 25.30 4.48
CA PRO A 204 -1.71 25.13 4.95
C PRO A 204 -1.06 23.79 4.57
N ARG A 205 -1.85 22.72 4.48
CA ARG A 205 -1.40 21.38 4.03
C ARG A 205 -1.62 21.14 2.53
N GLY A 206 -1.84 22.19 1.75
CA GLY A 206 -2.30 22.11 0.36
C GLY A 206 -1.37 21.36 -0.59
N ARG A 207 -0.04 21.52 -0.45
CA ARG A 207 0.94 20.76 -1.23
C ARG A 207 0.88 19.27 -0.91
N LEU A 208 0.85 18.93 0.38
CA LEU A 208 0.69 17.54 0.81
C LEU A 208 -0.63 16.95 0.30
N ALA A 209 -1.73 17.69 0.43
CA ALA A 209 -3.03 17.28 -0.08
C ALA A 209 -3.00 17.06 -1.60
N GLN A 210 -2.40 17.98 -2.36
CA GLN A 210 -2.23 17.83 -3.80
C GLN A 210 -1.41 16.60 -4.15
N THR A 211 -0.25 16.42 -3.51
CA THR A 211 0.61 15.25 -3.73
C THR A 211 -0.13 13.95 -3.46
N LEU A 212 -0.88 13.85 -2.36
CA LEU A 212 -1.58 12.61 -1.98
C LEU A 212 -2.82 12.34 -2.83
N LEU A 213 -3.48 13.40 -3.32
CA LEU A 213 -4.76 13.28 -4.01
C LEU A 213 -4.66 13.34 -5.52
N GLN A 214 -3.62 13.89 -6.13
CA GLN A 214 -3.54 14.01 -7.59
C GLN A 214 -3.57 12.64 -8.28
N ALA A 215 -4.12 12.61 -9.51
CA ALA A 215 -4.18 11.39 -10.30
C ALA A 215 -2.81 11.01 -10.88
N GLU A 216 -2.04 12.02 -11.27
CA GLU A 216 -0.78 11.90 -11.98
C GLU A 216 0.24 12.85 -11.37
N THR A 217 1.47 12.36 -11.16
CA THR A 217 2.63 13.19 -10.83
C THR A 217 3.58 13.16 -12.03
N PRO A 218 3.86 14.29 -12.69
CA PRO A 218 4.75 14.29 -13.84
C PRO A 218 6.19 13.97 -13.40
N LEU A 219 6.69 12.81 -13.83
CA LEU A 219 8.09 12.42 -13.69
C LEU A 219 8.89 13.03 -14.84
N ARG A 220 9.71 14.04 -14.54
CA ARG A 220 10.60 14.69 -15.54
C ARG A 220 12.00 14.07 -15.50
N ALA A 221 12.06 12.75 -15.57
CA ALA A 221 13.29 11.97 -15.58
C ALA A 221 13.05 10.62 -16.25
N GLU A 222 14.12 9.98 -16.72
CA GLU A 222 14.08 8.63 -17.27
C GLU A 222 13.97 7.56 -16.18
N TYR A 223 14.30 7.91 -14.93
CA TYR A 223 14.30 7.02 -13.78
C TYR A 223 13.81 7.72 -12.51
N SER A 224 13.47 6.91 -11.52
CA SER A 224 13.20 7.29 -10.13
C SER A 224 13.78 6.18 -9.26
N TYR A 225 14.47 6.54 -8.18
CA TYR A 225 15.02 5.62 -7.19
C TYR A 225 13.90 4.77 -6.54
N ASP A 226 12.73 5.39 -6.36
CA ASP A 226 11.53 4.73 -5.82
C ASP A 226 10.34 4.84 -6.77
N ILE A 227 9.10 4.77 -6.26
CA ILE A 227 7.89 4.73 -7.08
C ILE A 227 7.54 6.06 -7.72
N SER A 228 7.03 6.00 -8.95
CA SER A 228 6.61 7.18 -9.71
C SER A 228 5.10 7.40 -9.76
N ALA A 229 4.32 6.51 -9.15
CA ALA A 229 2.85 6.57 -9.16
C ALA A 229 2.28 6.32 -7.77
N TRP A 230 1.53 7.30 -7.29
CA TRP A 230 0.76 7.23 -6.05
C TRP A 230 -0.49 8.10 -6.22
N SER A 231 -1.60 7.68 -5.62
CA SER A 231 -2.83 8.44 -5.57
C SER A 231 -3.78 7.79 -4.57
N LEU A 232 -4.07 8.47 -3.47
CA LEU A 232 -4.94 7.92 -2.45
C LEU A 232 -6.39 7.67 -2.94
N PRO A 233 -7.00 8.49 -3.82
CA PRO A 233 -8.29 8.15 -4.42
C PRO A 233 -8.30 6.78 -5.08
N TYR A 234 -7.29 6.44 -5.89
CA TYR A 234 -7.21 5.10 -6.49
C TYR A 234 -6.94 4.01 -5.44
N ALA A 235 -6.03 4.25 -4.50
CA ALA A 235 -5.70 3.27 -3.45
C ALA A 235 -6.89 2.92 -2.56
N TYR A 236 -7.78 3.88 -2.27
CA TYR A 236 -9.00 3.67 -1.51
C TYR A 236 -10.21 3.29 -2.38
N GLY A 237 -10.08 3.38 -3.71
CA GLY A 237 -11.18 3.16 -4.66
C GLY A 237 -12.28 4.22 -4.55
N VAL A 238 -11.91 5.48 -4.33
CA VAL A 238 -12.83 6.61 -4.19
C VAL A 238 -12.86 7.40 -5.51
N GLU A 239 -14.05 7.56 -6.09
CA GLU A 239 -14.24 8.39 -7.29
C GLU A 239 -13.82 9.83 -7.00
N ALA A 240 -12.92 10.37 -7.84
CA ALA A 240 -12.33 11.69 -7.64
C ALA A 240 -12.38 12.56 -8.91
N HIS A 241 -12.55 13.85 -8.68
CA HIS A 241 -12.69 14.88 -9.71
C HIS A 241 -11.91 16.14 -9.32
N ARG A 242 -11.37 16.88 -10.30
CA ARG A 242 -10.83 18.23 -10.09
C ARG A 242 -11.83 19.29 -10.55
N SER A 243 -11.98 20.37 -9.80
CA SER A 243 -12.80 21.52 -10.21
C SER A 243 -12.18 22.86 -9.83
N GLY A 244 -12.06 23.76 -10.80
CA GLY A 244 -11.59 25.13 -10.55
C GLY A 244 -12.66 26.04 -9.96
N ARG A 245 -13.94 25.64 -10.05
CA ARG A 245 -15.07 26.42 -9.52
C ARG A 245 -16.10 25.49 -8.91
N VAL A 246 -16.12 25.44 -7.58
CA VAL A 246 -17.09 24.66 -6.81
C VAL A 246 -18.15 25.62 -6.26
N PRO A 247 -19.45 25.44 -6.58
CA PRO A 247 -20.51 26.29 -6.04
C PRO A 247 -20.70 26.07 -4.54
N ASP A 248 -21.46 26.95 -3.89
CA ASP A 248 -21.93 26.67 -2.54
C ASP A 248 -22.89 25.47 -2.54
N ALA A 249 -22.64 24.54 -1.62
CA ALA A 249 -23.46 23.34 -1.37
C ALA A 249 -23.67 23.14 0.15
N GLY A 250 -23.62 24.22 0.93
CA GLY A 250 -23.70 24.18 2.38
C GLY A 250 -22.57 23.34 2.99
N TRP A 251 -21.34 23.61 2.55
CA TRP A 251 -20.14 22.89 2.95
C TRP A 251 -19.93 22.94 4.47
N ARG A 252 -19.71 21.76 5.09
CA ARG A 252 -19.41 21.65 6.53
C ARG A 252 -18.12 20.85 6.74
N PRO A 253 -17.27 21.21 7.70
CA PRO A 253 -16.12 20.38 8.08
C PRO A 253 -16.55 18.93 8.34
N VAL A 254 -15.76 17.96 7.87
CA VAL A 254 -16.04 16.56 8.16
C VAL A 254 -15.61 16.26 9.59
N GLU A 255 -16.58 15.92 10.44
CA GLU A 255 -16.33 15.57 11.85
C GLU A 255 -15.72 14.18 11.99
N PRO A 256 -15.01 13.88 13.11
CA PRO A 256 -14.57 12.53 13.41
C PRO A 256 -15.77 11.59 13.38
N ARG A 257 -15.62 10.42 12.76
CA ARG A 257 -16.66 9.41 12.89
C ARG A 257 -16.80 9.06 14.38
N PRO A 258 -18.04 8.98 14.91
CA PRO A 258 -18.25 8.46 16.25
C PRO A 258 -17.70 7.02 16.35
N GLU A 259 -17.37 6.59 17.56
CA GLU A 259 -17.01 5.21 17.84
C GLU A 259 -18.11 4.23 17.37
N SER A 260 -17.70 3.00 17.06
CA SER A 260 -18.54 1.91 16.55
C SER A 260 -19.94 1.90 17.18
N VAL A 261 -20.97 2.03 16.34
CA VAL A 261 -22.38 2.04 16.75
C VAL A 261 -22.82 0.64 17.15
N LEU A 262 -23.66 0.50 18.18
CA LEU A 262 -24.29 -0.78 18.49
C LEU A 262 -25.39 -1.08 17.45
N PRO A 263 -25.30 -2.16 16.65
CA PRO A 263 -26.33 -2.46 15.67
C PRO A 263 -27.64 -2.90 16.37
N PRO A 264 -28.82 -2.68 15.76
CA PRO A 264 -30.09 -3.12 16.33
C PRO A 264 -30.15 -4.65 16.47
N PRO A 265 -30.81 -5.20 17.51
CA PRO A 265 -30.95 -6.65 17.67
C PRO A 265 -31.58 -7.35 16.46
N ALA A 266 -31.10 -8.55 16.15
CA ALA A 266 -31.58 -9.34 15.01
C ALA A 266 -31.90 -10.79 15.41
N ALA A 267 -33.07 -11.29 14.98
CA ALA A 267 -33.51 -12.63 15.31
C ALA A 267 -32.70 -13.72 14.58
N LEU A 268 -32.36 -13.48 13.30
CA LEU A 268 -31.64 -14.42 12.45
C LEU A 268 -30.13 -14.12 12.36
N GLY A 269 -29.74 -12.85 12.47
CA GLY A 269 -28.34 -12.43 12.41
C GLY A 269 -28.15 -11.16 11.59
N TYR A 270 -26.93 -10.99 11.06
CA TYR A 270 -26.53 -9.77 10.37
C TYR A 270 -25.88 -10.08 9.02
N LEU A 271 -26.10 -9.20 8.05
CA LEU A 271 -25.30 -9.13 6.83
C LEU A 271 -24.28 -7.99 6.94
N VAL A 272 -23.04 -8.27 6.56
CA VAL A 272 -21.93 -7.32 6.51
C VAL A 272 -21.34 -7.35 5.09
N PRO A 273 -21.11 -6.19 4.45
CA PRO A 273 -20.50 -6.15 3.11
C PRO A 273 -19.15 -6.88 3.06
N PRO A 274 -18.81 -7.53 1.93
CA PRO A 274 -17.48 -8.11 1.75
C PRO A 274 -16.55 -7.00 1.33
N ASP A 275 -15.83 -6.39 2.26
CA ASP A 275 -14.83 -5.39 1.94
C ASP A 275 -13.54 -5.64 2.76
N ALA A 276 -12.40 -5.16 2.27
CA ALA A 276 -11.11 -5.36 2.94
C ALA A 276 -11.08 -4.82 4.38
N GLU A 277 -11.98 -3.91 4.74
CA GLU A 277 -12.01 -3.23 6.03
C GLU A 277 -12.90 -3.93 7.05
N THR A 278 -13.84 -4.75 6.59
CA THR A 278 -14.62 -5.66 7.43
C THR A 278 -13.81 -6.88 7.82
N LEU A 279 -12.77 -7.23 7.05
CA LEU A 279 -11.95 -8.42 7.29
C LEU A 279 -11.36 -8.50 8.72
N PRO A 280 -10.74 -7.44 9.29
CA PRO A 280 -10.26 -7.49 10.67
C PRO A 280 -11.38 -7.80 11.67
N GLY A 281 -12.56 -7.20 11.48
CA GLY A 281 -13.73 -7.47 12.29
C GLY A 281 -14.24 -8.91 12.14
N ILE A 282 -14.25 -9.45 10.93
CA ILE A 282 -14.60 -10.85 10.67
C ILE A 282 -13.59 -11.80 11.33
N VAL A 283 -12.29 -11.51 11.24
CA VAL A 283 -11.25 -12.28 11.95
C VAL A 283 -11.46 -12.21 13.47
N ALA A 284 -11.78 -11.03 14.02
CA ALA A 284 -12.07 -10.85 15.44
C ALA A 284 -13.30 -11.65 15.91
N LEU A 285 -14.32 -11.81 15.06
CA LEU A 285 -15.47 -12.67 15.31
C LEU A 285 -15.09 -14.16 15.26
N LEU A 286 -14.34 -14.58 14.23
CA LEU A 286 -13.88 -15.96 14.07
C LEU A 286 -13.00 -16.41 15.25
N ARG A 287 -12.12 -15.53 15.75
CA ARG A 287 -11.30 -15.78 16.96
C ARG A 287 -12.13 -16.00 18.22
N ARG A 288 -13.34 -15.44 18.27
CA ARG A 288 -14.32 -15.66 19.35
C ARG A 288 -15.23 -16.88 19.10
N ASN A 289 -14.91 -17.71 18.10
CA ASN A 289 -15.74 -18.83 17.65
C ASN A 289 -17.16 -18.41 17.20
N VAL A 290 -17.34 -17.14 16.81
CA VAL A 290 -18.60 -16.69 16.21
C VAL A 290 -18.66 -17.24 14.79
N ARG A 291 -19.77 -17.90 14.46
CA ARG A 291 -19.98 -18.45 13.13
C ARG A 291 -20.16 -17.32 12.12
N VAL A 292 -19.36 -17.34 11.06
CA VAL A 292 -19.49 -16.44 9.91
C VAL A 292 -19.57 -17.29 8.64
N ARG A 293 -20.44 -16.90 7.71
CA ARG A 293 -20.56 -17.53 6.39
C ARG A 293 -20.36 -16.50 5.29
N ALA A 294 -19.73 -16.87 4.19
CA ALA A 294 -19.64 -16.05 2.98
C ALA A 294 -20.71 -16.47 1.98
N VAL A 295 -21.56 -15.54 1.54
CA VAL A 295 -22.62 -15.78 0.57
C VAL A 295 -22.01 -15.85 -0.84
N GLY A 296 -22.05 -17.01 -1.49
CA GLY A 296 -21.35 -17.25 -2.76
C GLY A 296 -22.03 -16.76 -4.04
N ALA A 297 -23.07 -15.93 -3.93
CA ALA A 297 -23.76 -15.32 -5.06
C ALA A 297 -24.33 -13.95 -4.67
N PRO A 298 -24.59 -13.04 -5.63
CA PRO A 298 -25.39 -11.85 -5.36
C PRO A 298 -26.80 -12.22 -4.91
N ILE A 299 -27.34 -11.49 -3.93
CA ILE A 299 -28.70 -11.68 -3.41
C ILE A 299 -29.37 -10.33 -3.21
N ARG A 300 -30.70 -10.32 -3.16
CA ARG A 300 -31.49 -9.19 -2.68
C ARG A 300 -32.22 -9.60 -1.40
N LEU A 301 -32.01 -8.87 -0.31
CA LEU A 301 -32.60 -9.17 1.00
C LEU A 301 -32.80 -7.89 1.82
N ALA A 302 -33.95 -7.76 2.47
CA ALA A 302 -34.34 -6.58 3.26
C ALA A 302 -34.32 -5.30 2.42
N GLY A 303 -34.81 -5.36 1.18
CA GLY A 303 -34.86 -4.24 0.26
C GLY A 303 -33.51 -3.77 -0.31
N ARG A 304 -32.40 -4.45 0.04
CA ARG A 304 -31.03 -4.10 -0.36
C ARG A 304 -30.40 -5.21 -1.21
N ALA A 305 -29.61 -4.81 -2.21
CA ALA A 305 -28.77 -5.72 -2.97
C ALA A 305 -27.44 -5.97 -2.24
N TRP A 306 -27.00 -7.22 -2.24
CA TRP A 306 -25.79 -7.69 -1.59
C TRP A 306 -24.91 -8.44 -2.60
N PRO A 307 -23.63 -8.06 -2.76
CA PRO A 307 -22.75 -8.74 -3.69
C PRO A 307 -22.34 -10.13 -3.19
N ALA A 308 -21.81 -10.95 -4.10
CA ALA A 308 -21.12 -12.17 -3.72
C ALA A 308 -19.96 -11.88 -2.76
N GLY A 309 -19.77 -12.77 -1.79
CA GLY A 309 -18.84 -12.65 -0.69
C GLY A 309 -19.43 -12.08 0.59
N THR A 310 -20.63 -11.48 0.56
CA THR A 310 -21.27 -10.87 1.74
C THR A 310 -21.17 -11.77 2.96
N TRP A 311 -20.74 -11.23 4.09
CA TRP A 311 -20.61 -11.98 5.33
C TRP A 311 -21.97 -12.08 5.99
N PHE A 312 -22.46 -13.29 6.16
CA PHE A 312 -23.60 -13.61 6.99
C PHE A 312 -23.12 -14.08 8.36
N VAL A 313 -23.48 -13.33 9.40
CA VAL A 313 -23.19 -13.63 10.79
C VAL A 313 -24.49 -14.11 11.47
N PRO A 314 -24.79 -15.42 11.44
CA PRO A 314 -26.01 -15.96 12.04
C PRO A 314 -26.03 -15.76 13.56
N ALA A 315 -27.19 -15.33 14.07
CA ALA A 315 -27.51 -15.43 15.48
C ALA A 315 -27.86 -16.89 15.82
N SER A 316 -27.42 -17.36 16.98
CA SER A 316 -27.90 -18.60 17.60
C SER A 316 -28.55 -18.27 18.94
N ALA A 317 -29.28 -19.21 19.54
CA ALA A 317 -29.83 -19.03 20.88
C ALA A 317 -28.75 -18.61 21.91
N ALA A 318 -27.52 -19.10 21.76
CA ALA A 318 -26.40 -18.78 22.64
C ALA A 318 -25.73 -17.42 22.35
N THR A 319 -25.82 -16.92 21.11
CA THR A 319 -25.08 -15.71 20.70
C THR A 319 -25.96 -14.49 20.49
N ARG A 320 -27.29 -14.65 20.39
CA ARG A 320 -28.24 -13.59 19.99
C ARG A 320 -28.06 -12.28 20.75
N ASP A 321 -27.95 -12.34 22.08
CA ASP A 321 -27.90 -11.14 22.92
C ASP A 321 -26.52 -10.48 22.93
N SER A 322 -25.45 -11.26 22.74
CA SER A 322 -24.08 -10.74 22.73
C SER A 322 -23.61 -10.29 21.34
N LEU A 323 -24.24 -10.77 20.27
CA LEU A 323 -23.81 -10.52 18.90
C LEU A 323 -23.76 -9.03 18.51
N PRO A 324 -24.75 -8.16 18.87
CA PRO A 324 -24.64 -6.73 18.59
C PRO A 324 -23.39 -6.11 19.23
N ARG A 325 -23.11 -6.48 20.48
CA ARG A 325 -21.94 -6.00 21.22
C ARG A 325 -20.64 -6.49 20.56
N TRP A 326 -20.57 -7.75 20.17
CA TRP A 326 -19.37 -8.29 19.50
C TRP A 326 -19.13 -7.67 18.13
N LEU A 327 -20.19 -7.41 17.35
CA LEU A 327 -20.10 -6.68 16.09
C LEU A 327 -19.57 -5.26 16.32
N ARG A 328 -20.05 -4.58 17.37
CA ARG A 328 -19.54 -3.27 17.77
C ARG A 328 -18.06 -3.31 18.16
N GLU A 329 -17.68 -4.22 19.06
CA GLU A 329 -16.28 -4.43 19.50
C GLU A 329 -15.36 -4.81 18.33
N ALA A 330 -15.87 -5.51 17.33
CA ALA A 330 -15.16 -5.87 16.10
C ALA A 330 -15.10 -4.73 15.06
N GLY A 331 -15.65 -3.54 15.35
CA GLY A 331 -15.69 -2.42 14.41
C GLY A 331 -16.68 -2.59 13.25
N LEU A 332 -17.58 -3.56 13.32
CA LEU A 332 -18.56 -3.89 12.28
C LEU A 332 -19.95 -3.29 12.53
N GLY A 333 -20.16 -2.63 13.68
CA GLY A 333 -21.48 -2.22 14.15
C GLY A 333 -22.29 -1.39 13.16
N GLU A 334 -21.68 -0.38 12.53
CA GLU A 334 -22.34 0.46 11.51
C GLU A 334 -22.62 -0.29 10.19
N ARG A 335 -21.87 -1.37 9.91
CA ARG A 335 -21.96 -2.13 8.65
C ARG A 335 -22.86 -3.35 8.77
N ALA A 336 -23.16 -3.77 10.00
CA ALA A 336 -23.98 -4.92 10.30
C ALA A 336 -25.46 -4.59 10.14
N VAL A 337 -26.05 -5.07 9.04
CA VAL A 337 -27.48 -4.90 8.78
C VAL A 337 -28.25 -6.06 9.40
N PRO A 338 -29.17 -5.81 10.35
CA PRO A 338 -29.96 -6.86 10.97
C PRO A 338 -30.94 -7.46 9.96
N ILE A 339 -31.10 -8.77 9.98
CA ILE A 339 -32.04 -9.48 9.12
C ILE A 339 -33.01 -10.35 9.93
N THR A 340 -34.24 -10.46 9.44
CA THR A 340 -35.33 -11.21 10.06
C THR A 340 -35.68 -12.48 9.29
N SER A 341 -35.24 -12.62 8.04
CA SER A 341 -35.50 -13.76 7.17
C SER A 341 -34.23 -14.24 6.47
N GLY A 342 -34.11 -15.56 6.29
CA GLY A 342 -33.02 -16.19 5.53
C GLY A 342 -33.37 -16.42 4.06
N ARG A 343 -34.63 -16.16 3.70
CA ARG A 343 -35.15 -16.25 2.35
C ARG A 343 -34.92 -14.93 1.62
N SER A 344 -34.18 -15.00 0.53
CA SER A 344 -33.89 -13.83 -0.31
C SER A 344 -35.09 -13.45 -1.18
N GLU A 345 -35.22 -12.16 -1.48
CA GLU A 345 -36.16 -11.65 -2.49
C GLU A 345 -35.73 -12.08 -3.89
N GLU A 346 -34.40 -12.06 -4.15
CA GLU A 346 -33.78 -12.50 -5.39
C GLU A 346 -32.45 -13.22 -5.10
N GLY A 347 -32.08 -14.18 -5.94
CA GLY A 347 -30.83 -14.95 -5.80
C GLY A 347 -30.99 -16.20 -4.94
N ILE A 348 -29.90 -16.61 -4.26
CA ILE A 348 -29.90 -17.78 -3.37
C ILE A 348 -30.36 -17.41 -1.96
N ASP A 349 -30.90 -18.37 -1.22
CA ASP A 349 -31.18 -18.20 0.21
C ASP A 349 -29.90 -18.32 1.06
N LEU A 350 -29.88 -17.68 2.22
CA LEU A 350 -28.73 -17.72 3.14
C LEU A 350 -28.42 -19.13 3.66
N GLY A 351 -29.41 -20.02 3.64
CA GLY A 351 -29.28 -21.44 3.97
C GLY A 351 -28.57 -22.27 2.90
N SER A 352 -28.43 -21.77 1.68
CA SER A 352 -27.90 -22.51 0.52
C SER A 352 -26.50 -23.09 0.76
N GLU A 353 -26.21 -24.22 0.11
CA GLU A 353 -24.88 -24.83 -0.02
C GLU A 353 -23.84 -23.90 -0.65
N ARG A 354 -24.30 -22.90 -1.42
CA ARG A 354 -23.44 -21.85 -1.98
C ARG A 354 -23.00 -20.82 -0.95
N THR A 355 -23.48 -20.91 0.30
CA THR A 355 -23.08 -20.06 1.41
C THR A 355 -22.09 -20.81 2.32
N ARG A 356 -20.79 -20.49 2.21
CA ARG A 356 -19.70 -21.27 2.82
C ARG A 356 -19.38 -20.78 4.23
N THR A 357 -19.30 -21.69 5.19
CA THR A 357 -18.84 -21.37 6.55
C THR A 357 -17.34 -21.06 6.54
N LEU A 358 -16.96 -19.94 7.14
CA LEU A 358 -15.57 -19.56 7.31
C LEU A 358 -14.97 -20.25 8.53
N ARG A 359 -13.67 -20.53 8.44
CA ARG A 359 -12.83 -20.99 9.55
C ARG A 359 -11.63 -20.07 9.63
N LEU A 360 -11.14 -19.86 10.85
CA LEU A 360 -9.90 -19.12 11.04
C LEU A 360 -8.75 -19.97 10.50
N PRO A 361 -8.00 -19.52 9.47
CA PRO A 361 -6.92 -20.32 8.90
C PRO A 361 -5.71 -20.34 9.83
N ARG A 362 -5.02 -21.48 9.86
CA ARG A 362 -3.71 -21.64 10.50
C ARG A 362 -2.63 -21.27 9.49
N VAL A 363 -2.01 -20.11 9.70
CA VAL A 363 -1.09 -19.51 8.73
C VAL A 363 0.36 -19.63 9.20
N ALA A 364 1.24 -20.11 8.32
CA ALA A 364 2.69 -19.97 8.48
C ALA A 364 3.21 -18.82 7.62
N LEU A 365 4.05 -17.96 8.18
CA LEU A 365 4.76 -16.90 7.47
C LEU A 365 6.25 -17.25 7.45
N VAL A 366 6.80 -17.43 6.24
CA VAL A 366 8.19 -17.89 6.06
C VAL A 366 9.16 -16.78 6.42
N SER A 367 10.18 -17.09 7.23
CA SER A 367 11.22 -16.18 7.68
C SER A 367 12.63 -16.78 7.50
N GLY A 368 13.66 -16.08 7.94
CA GLY A 368 15.03 -16.58 7.95
C GLY A 368 15.83 -16.26 6.68
N GLU A 369 16.94 -16.98 6.50
CA GLU A 369 17.87 -16.73 5.41
C GLU A 369 17.22 -16.91 4.04
N GLY A 370 17.57 -16.03 3.10
CA GLY A 370 16.98 -16.01 1.76
C GLY A 370 15.65 -15.25 1.66
N VAL A 371 14.99 -14.90 2.76
CA VAL A 371 13.77 -14.09 2.80
C VAL A 371 14.11 -12.61 2.99
N ALA A 372 13.48 -11.71 2.23
CA ALA A 372 13.68 -10.28 2.36
C ALA A 372 13.04 -9.77 3.67
N PRO A 373 13.82 -9.16 4.59
CA PRO A 373 13.33 -8.78 5.92
C PRO A 373 12.26 -7.70 5.87
N THR A 374 12.33 -6.78 4.90
CA THR A 374 11.32 -5.72 4.71
C THR A 374 9.98 -6.28 4.25
N SER A 375 9.98 -7.28 3.36
CA SER A 375 8.76 -7.97 2.92
C SER A 375 8.14 -8.81 4.04
N LEU A 376 8.99 -9.55 4.79
CA LEU A 376 8.56 -10.28 5.98
C LEU A 376 7.91 -9.35 7.01
N GLY A 377 8.58 -8.25 7.36
CA GLY A 377 8.08 -7.29 8.35
C GLY A 377 6.75 -6.67 7.93
N ALA A 378 6.61 -6.24 6.68
CA ALA A 378 5.38 -5.66 6.16
C ALA A 378 4.20 -6.67 6.20
N LEU A 379 4.42 -7.91 5.75
CA LEU A 379 3.39 -8.95 5.79
C LEU A 379 3.04 -9.36 7.22
N TRP A 380 4.03 -9.41 8.12
CA TRP A 380 3.79 -9.76 9.51
C TRP A 380 2.92 -8.71 10.20
N VAL A 381 3.26 -7.43 10.06
CA VAL A 381 2.44 -6.31 10.59
C VAL A 381 1.02 -6.34 10.02
N TYR A 382 0.89 -6.54 8.70
CA TYR A 382 -0.42 -6.60 8.06
C TYR A 382 -1.28 -7.77 8.59
N LEU A 383 -0.71 -8.97 8.67
CA LEU A 383 -1.44 -10.16 9.12
C LEU A 383 -1.78 -10.07 10.62
N ASP A 384 -0.82 -9.70 11.46
CA ASP A 384 -0.99 -9.71 12.92
C ASP A 384 -1.69 -8.46 13.45
N GLN A 385 -1.22 -7.26 13.09
CA GLN A 385 -1.72 -6.00 13.66
C GLN A 385 -2.92 -5.44 12.90
N GLU A 386 -2.91 -5.47 11.56
CA GLU A 386 -4.01 -4.90 10.78
C GLU A 386 -5.19 -5.85 10.64
N LEU A 387 -4.94 -7.13 10.34
CA LEU A 387 -6.00 -8.14 10.22
C LEU A 387 -6.34 -8.84 11.53
N GLY A 388 -5.45 -8.82 12.53
CA GLY A 388 -5.64 -9.58 13.77
C GLY A 388 -5.56 -11.10 13.58
N LEU A 389 -4.94 -11.57 12.48
CA LEU A 389 -4.82 -12.98 12.12
C LEU A 389 -3.56 -13.59 12.74
N PRO A 390 -3.68 -14.62 13.60
CA PRO A 390 -2.51 -15.29 14.17
C PRO A 390 -1.65 -15.92 13.07
N VAL A 391 -0.33 -15.70 13.14
CA VAL A 391 0.65 -16.29 12.22
C VAL A 391 1.76 -17.01 12.98
N HIS A 392 2.21 -18.12 12.42
CA HIS A 392 3.39 -18.86 12.89
C HIS A 392 4.59 -18.46 12.02
N LEU A 393 5.60 -17.81 12.61
CA LEU A 393 6.86 -17.59 11.92
C LEU A 393 7.62 -18.91 11.79
N VAL A 394 7.90 -19.33 10.56
CA VAL A 394 8.64 -20.57 10.27
C VAL A 394 9.89 -20.23 9.48
N ASN A 395 11.06 -20.54 10.03
CA ASN A 395 12.31 -20.33 9.32
C ASN A 395 12.35 -21.21 8.05
N ALA A 396 12.80 -20.66 6.94
CA ALA A 396 12.89 -21.35 5.65
C ALA A 396 13.69 -22.66 5.75
N ALA A 397 14.73 -22.71 6.60
CA ALA A 397 15.52 -23.91 6.84
C ALA A 397 14.74 -25.04 7.54
N ASP A 398 13.69 -24.70 8.27
CA ASP A 398 12.88 -25.64 9.04
C ASP A 398 11.60 -26.08 8.31
N LEU A 399 11.30 -25.50 7.12
CA LEU A 399 10.07 -25.76 6.39
C LEU A 399 9.83 -27.24 6.10
N ALA A 400 10.87 -27.95 5.66
CA ALA A 400 10.75 -29.38 5.33
C ALA A 400 10.30 -30.24 6.54
N ARG A 401 10.66 -29.82 7.76
CA ARG A 401 10.24 -30.46 9.01
C ARG A 401 8.89 -29.95 9.50
N ALA A 402 8.63 -28.65 9.36
CA ALA A 402 7.44 -27.99 9.88
C ALA A 402 6.16 -28.38 9.13
N LEU A 403 6.20 -28.45 7.79
CA LEU A 403 5.02 -28.70 6.95
C LEU A 403 4.31 -30.03 7.25
N PRO A 404 4.99 -31.20 7.36
CA PRO A 404 4.30 -32.45 7.68
C PRO A 404 3.91 -32.58 9.16
N ALA A 405 4.58 -31.84 10.06
CA ALA A 405 4.35 -31.93 11.50
C ALA A 405 3.27 -30.97 12.01
N ALA A 406 2.98 -29.91 11.25
CA ALA A 406 2.06 -28.86 11.64
C ALA A 406 0.76 -28.95 10.82
N ASP A 407 -0.38 -28.84 11.50
CA ASP A 407 -1.70 -28.71 10.87
C ASP A 407 -1.86 -27.27 10.35
N LEU A 408 -1.19 -26.94 9.25
CA LEU A 408 -1.22 -25.63 8.59
C LEU A 408 -2.20 -25.63 7.42
N ASP A 409 -2.99 -24.57 7.29
CA ASP A 409 -3.88 -24.36 6.15
C ASP A 409 -3.21 -23.60 5.01
N VAL A 410 -2.36 -22.62 5.37
CA VAL A 410 -1.79 -21.63 4.44
C VAL A 410 -0.33 -21.37 4.78
N VAL A 411 0.53 -21.36 3.76
CA VAL A 411 1.90 -20.84 3.84
C VAL A 411 1.97 -19.53 3.06
N VAL A 412 2.44 -18.48 3.71
CA VAL A 412 2.76 -17.19 3.10
C VAL A 412 4.27 -17.10 2.93
N LEU A 413 4.73 -17.09 1.69
CA LEU A 413 6.13 -16.89 1.31
C LEU A 413 6.32 -15.42 0.89
N PRO A 414 7.01 -14.60 1.71
CA PRO A 414 7.35 -13.22 1.36
C PRO A 414 8.25 -13.13 0.13
N ASP A 415 8.65 -11.91 -0.22
CA ASP A 415 9.75 -11.69 -1.16
C ASP A 415 11.00 -12.46 -0.69
N ALA A 416 11.60 -13.21 -1.59
CA ALA A 416 12.69 -14.12 -1.29
C ALA A 416 13.67 -14.20 -2.48
N PHE A 417 14.95 -14.26 -2.17
CA PHE A 417 16.04 -14.36 -3.13
C PHE A 417 16.36 -15.81 -3.48
N ALA A 418 16.21 -16.70 -2.49
CA ALA A 418 16.41 -18.14 -2.62
C ALA A 418 15.65 -18.85 -1.49
N LEU A 419 15.46 -20.15 -1.66
CA LEU A 419 15.06 -21.05 -0.59
C LEU A 419 16.13 -22.13 -0.40
N PRO A 420 16.35 -22.62 0.83
CA PRO A 420 17.23 -23.76 1.07
C PRO A 420 16.81 -24.98 0.25
N ALA A 421 17.80 -25.80 -0.12
CA ALA A 421 17.55 -27.09 -0.76
C ALA A 421 16.62 -27.95 0.12
N GLY A 422 15.59 -28.56 -0.45
CA GLY A 422 14.58 -29.33 0.29
C GLY A 422 13.35 -28.51 0.73
N ALA A 423 13.48 -27.20 0.96
CA ALA A 423 12.34 -26.36 1.32
C ALA A 423 11.37 -26.21 0.14
N ARG A 424 11.90 -26.04 -1.07
CA ARG A 424 11.10 -25.97 -2.31
C ARG A 424 10.36 -27.27 -2.57
N GLU A 425 11.04 -28.41 -2.50
CA GLU A 425 10.46 -29.74 -2.70
C GLU A 425 9.39 -30.05 -1.64
N ALA A 426 9.62 -29.64 -0.39
CA ALA A 426 8.64 -29.80 0.67
C ALA A 426 7.39 -28.95 0.45
N LEU A 427 7.55 -27.69 0.01
CA LEU A 427 6.43 -26.84 -0.37
C LEU A 427 5.64 -27.42 -1.54
N GLU A 428 6.33 -27.95 -2.56
CA GLU A 428 5.70 -28.58 -3.72
C GLU A 428 4.85 -29.78 -3.32
N ARG A 429 5.41 -30.70 -2.53
CA ARG A 429 4.67 -31.84 -2.00
C ARG A 429 3.48 -31.40 -1.16
N TRP A 430 3.67 -30.45 -0.24
CA TRP A 430 2.60 -29.97 0.64
C TRP A 430 1.44 -29.31 -0.13
N VAL A 431 1.74 -28.55 -1.19
CA VAL A 431 0.72 -27.98 -2.08
C VAL A 431 -0.01 -29.08 -2.86
N GLN A 432 0.70 -30.11 -3.36
CA GLN A 432 0.09 -31.26 -4.04
C GLN A 432 -0.85 -32.06 -3.11
N GLU A 433 -0.57 -32.08 -1.80
CA GLU A 433 -1.42 -32.69 -0.77
C GLU A 433 -2.63 -31.83 -0.37
N GLY A 434 -2.80 -30.64 -0.98
CA GLY A 434 -3.95 -29.76 -0.78
C GLY A 434 -3.66 -28.51 0.05
N GLY A 435 -2.41 -28.30 0.46
CA GLY A 435 -1.95 -27.07 1.08
C GLY A 435 -2.09 -25.84 0.16
N ARG A 436 -2.19 -24.66 0.75
CA ARG A 436 -2.34 -23.39 0.02
C ARG A 436 -1.11 -22.51 0.20
N LEU A 437 -0.45 -22.18 -0.90
CA LEU A 437 0.70 -21.28 -0.92
C LEU A 437 0.31 -19.90 -1.46
N VAL A 438 0.67 -18.86 -0.71
CA VAL A 438 0.60 -17.46 -1.14
C VAL A 438 2.04 -16.94 -1.22
N ALA A 439 2.53 -16.71 -2.43
CA ALA A 439 3.90 -16.24 -2.66
C ALA A 439 3.92 -14.82 -3.21
N VAL A 440 4.84 -13.99 -2.72
CA VAL A 440 4.91 -12.55 -3.03
C VAL A 440 6.26 -12.22 -3.68
N ALA A 441 6.25 -11.42 -4.75
CA ALA A 441 7.46 -10.92 -5.44
C ALA A 441 8.49 -12.03 -5.75
N GLY A 442 9.74 -11.92 -5.29
CA GLY A 442 10.79 -12.92 -5.47
C GLY A 442 10.41 -14.31 -4.91
N GLY A 443 9.58 -14.37 -3.87
CA GLY A 443 9.03 -15.63 -3.37
C GLY A 443 8.17 -16.34 -4.42
N ALA A 444 7.34 -15.59 -5.16
CA ALA A 444 6.56 -16.13 -6.27
C ALA A 444 7.47 -16.63 -7.40
N ASP A 445 8.55 -15.89 -7.65
CA ASP A 445 9.57 -16.25 -8.62
C ASP A 445 10.26 -17.57 -8.28
N VAL A 446 10.65 -17.80 -7.02
CA VAL A 446 11.31 -19.04 -6.58
C VAL A 446 10.41 -20.28 -6.75
N VAL A 447 9.09 -20.11 -6.65
CA VAL A 447 8.11 -21.22 -6.72
C VAL A 447 7.35 -21.28 -8.05
N VAL A 448 7.62 -20.37 -9.00
CA VAL A 448 6.84 -20.24 -10.25
C VAL A 448 6.83 -21.51 -11.09
N GLU A 449 7.94 -22.24 -11.09
CA GLU A 449 8.08 -23.49 -11.84
C GLU A 449 7.25 -24.63 -11.24
N MET A 450 6.97 -24.59 -9.92
CA MET A 450 6.14 -25.60 -9.24
C MET A 450 4.71 -25.64 -9.80
N VAL A 451 4.22 -24.52 -10.35
CA VAL A 451 2.88 -24.41 -10.94
C VAL A 451 2.90 -24.51 -12.46
N GLY A 452 4.00 -24.98 -13.06
CA GLY A 452 4.15 -25.17 -14.50
C GLY A 452 4.18 -23.86 -15.30
N VAL A 453 4.39 -22.72 -14.64
CA VAL A 453 4.52 -21.42 -15.29
C VAL A 453 5.96 -21.24 -15.76
N LYS A 454 6.14 -21.17 -17.09
CA LYS A 454 7.44 -20.85 -17.69
C LYS A 454 7.63 -19.35 -17.77
N ARG A 455 8.74 -18.85 -17.24
CA ARG A 455 9.15 -17.46 -17.48
C ARG A 455 9.44 -17.28 -18.96
N ARG A 456 9.01 -16.16 -19.52
CA ARG A 456 9.39 -15.79 -20.88
C ARG A 456 10.87 -15.40 -20.85
N PRO A 457 11.76 -16.11 -21.55
CA PRO A 457 13.17 -15.76 -21.57
C PRO A 457 13.36 -14.39 -22.22
N GLU A 458 14.39 -13.68 -21.77
CA GLU A 458 14.88 -12.50 -22.46
C GLU A 458 15.32 -12.89 -23.89
N PRO A 459 15.00 -12.10 -24.93
CA PRO A 459 15.52 -12.36 -26.27
C PRO A 459 17.06 -12.35 -26.27
N ALA A 460 17.67 -13.34 -26.91
CA ALA A 460 19.13 -13.53 -26.90
C ALA A 460 19.91 -12.30 -27.41
N ASP A 461 19.38 -11.61 -28.42
CA ASP A 461 19.99 -10.39 -28.95
C ASP A 461 20.01 -9.26 -27.94
N THR A 462 18.97 -9.14 -27.11
CA THR A 462 18.90 -8.12 -26.06
C THR A 462 19.85 -8.45 -24.90
N ALA A 463 19.97 -9.73 -24.54
CA ALA A 463 20.94 -10.18 -23.55
C ALA A 463 22.39 -9.93 -24.02
N ARG A 464 22.69 -10.24 -25.30
CA ARG A 464 24.00 -10.00 -25.90
C ARG A 464 24.33 -8.51 -26.02
N ALA A 465 23.38 -7.68 -26.45
CA ALA A 465 23.55 -6.23 -26.50
C ALA A 465 23.87 -5.66 -25.12
N ARG A 466 23.20 -6.13 -24.06
CA ARG A 466 23.48 -5.72 -22.68
C ARG A 466 24.88 -6.16 -22.20
N LEU A 467 25.31 -7.37 -22.54
CA LEU A 467 26.66 -7.85 -22.18
C LEU A 467 27.77 -7.03 -22.87
N LEU A 468 27.52 -6.59 -24.11
CA LEU A 468 28.47 -5.79 -24.91
C LEU A 468 28.38 -4.29 -24.62
N ALA A 469 27.29 -3.81 -24.03
CA ALA A 469 27.08 -2.41 -23.66
C ALA A 469 28.08 -1.96 -22.59
N GLY A 470 28.53 -0.69 -22.66
CA GLY A 470 29.35 -0.08 -21.60
C GLY A 470 28.57 0.07 -20.28
N ARG A 471 29.26 0.33 -19.14
CA ARG A 471 28.60 0.46 -17.82
C ARG A 471 27.39 1.40 -17.81
N ARG A 472 27.56 2.63 -18.30
CA ARG A 472 26.49 3.64 -18.39
C ARG A 472 25.33 3.22 -19.29
N GLU A 473 25.63 2.51 -20.38
CA GLU A 473 24.61 2.03 -21.29
C GLU A 473 23.82 0.87 -20.68
N ARG A 474 24.48 -0.01 -19.91
CA ARG A 474 23.79 -1.05 -19.12
C ARG A 474 22.87 -0.44 -18.06
N GLU A 475 23.35 0.56 -17.32
CA GLU A 475 22.53 1.29 -16.34
C GLU A 475 21.29 1.90 -17.00
N ARG A 476 21.46 2.59 -18.14
CA ARG A 476 20.33 3.14 -18.90
C ARG A 476 19.36 2.06 -19.38
N LEU A 477 19.86 0.96 -19.96
CA LEU A 477 19.03 -0.15 -20.42
C LEU A 477 18.28 -0.85 -19.27
N GLU A 478 18.87 -0.91 -18.08
CA GLU A 478 18.21 -1.42 -16.89
C GLU A 478 17.11 -0.47 -16.41
N TRP A 479 17.35 0.85 -16.44
CA TRP A 479 16.34 1.85 -16.12
C TRP A 479 15.18 1.86 -17.10
N GLU A 480 15.44 1.79 -18.41
CA GLU A 480 14.41 1.74 -19.46
C GLU A 480 13.47 0.51 -19.31
N ARG A 481 13.94 -0.55 -18.65
CA ARG A 481 13.14 -1.74 -18.35
C ARG A 481 12.30 -1.63 -17.09
N GLN A 482 12.66 -0.72 -16.20
CA GLN A 482 11.93 -0.52 -14.96
C GLN A 482 10.79 0.46 -15.20
N ILE A 483 9.60 0.04 -14.78
CA ILE A 483 8.48 0.97 -14.59
C ILE A 483 8.45 1.28 -13.10
N PRO A 484 8.91 2.48 -12.69
CA PRO A 484 9.07 2.81 -11.27
C PRO A 484 7.74 2.81 -10.52
N GLY A 485 6.63 3.14 -11.19
CA GLY A 485 5.29 3.01 -10.63
C GLY A 485 4.22 3.17 -11.71
N THR A 486 3.15 2.38 -11.63
CA THR A 486 1.95 2.57 -12.47
C THR A 486 0.70 2.16 -11.73
N VAL A 487 -0.37 2.94 -11.87
CA VAL A 487 -1.71 2.56 -11.44
C VAL A 487 -2.44 1.93 -12.62
N LEU A 488 -2.81 0.67 -12.49
CA LEU A 488 -3.50 -0.10 -13.52
C LEU A 488 -4.93 -0.39 -13.12
N ALA A 489 -5.86 -0.19 -14.05
CA ALA A 489 -7.21 -0.71 -13.92
C ALA A 489 -7.24 -2.20 -14.31
N ALA A 490 -7.54 -3.07 -13.36
CA ALA A 490 -7.74 -4.50 -13.55
C ALA A 490 -9.25 -4.82 -13.57
N ARG A 491 -9.63 -5.82 -14.38
CA ARG A 491 -10.97 -6.41 -14.35
C ARG A 491 -10.95 -7.77 -13.65
N LEU A 492 -11.60 -7.84 -12.50
CA LEU A 492 -11.82 -9.03 -11.69
C LEU A 492 -13.10 -9.76 -12.14
N ASP A 493 -13.12 -11.07 -11.94
CA ASP A 493 -14.35 -11.86 -12.04
C ASP A 493 -15.07 -11.82 -10.68
N PRO A 494 -16.20 -11.10 -10.55
CA PRO A 494 -16.91 -10.97 -9.28
C PRO A 494 -17.50 -12.30 -8.78
N ALA A 495 -17.60 -13.33 -9.63
CA ALA A 495 -18.02 -14.66 -9.21
C ALA A 495 -16.90 -15.43 -8.48
N HIS A 496 -15.64 -15.05 -8.67
CA HIS A 496 -14.50 -15.74 -8.08
C HIS A 496 -14.26 -15.26 -6.63
N PRO A 497 -14.07 -16.15 -5.64
CA PRO A 497 -13.89 -15.75 -4.24
C PRO A 497 -12.72 -14.79 -3.96
N LEU A 498 -11.65 -14.86 -4.77
CA LEU A 498 -10.51 -13.93 -4.67
C LEU A 498 -10.86 -12.48 -5.02
N ALA A 499 -11.99 -12.24 -5.70
CA ALA A 499 -12.44 -10.90 -6.05
C ALA A 499 -13.36 -10.27 -4.99
N TRP A 500 -13.86 -11.07 -4.05
CA TRP A 500 -14.82 -10.60 -3.05
C TRP A 500 -14.18 -9.56 -2.15
N GLY A 501 -14.73 -8.34 -2.20
CA GLY A 501 -14.25 -7.16 -1.48
C GLY A 501 -13.03 -6.45 -2.03
N ALA A 502 -12.49 -6.90 -3.16
CA ALA A 502 -11.38 -6.24 -3.84
C ALA A 502 -11.83 -5.11 -4.79
N ALA A 503 -13.07 -5.12 -5.28
CA ALA A 503 -13.51 -4.21 -6.34
C ALA A 503 -13.83 -2.77 -5.90
N THR A 504 -13.83 -1.85 -6.86
CA THR A 504 -14.19 -0.43 -6.72
C THR A 504 -15.71 -0.21 -6.66
N PRO A 505 -16.21 0.81 -5.94
CA PRO A 505 -17.62 1.15 -5.91
C PRO A 505 -18.19 1.46 -7.29
N GLY A 506 -19.42 0.99 -7.56
CA GLY A 506 -20.11 1.20 -8.84
C GLY A 506 -19.61 0.33 -10.00
N ASP A 507 -18.51 -0.41 -9.81
CA ASP A 507 -18.03 -1.43 -10.76
C ASP A 507 -17.39 -2.58 -9.97
N SER A 508 -18.22 -3.57 -9.61
CA SER A 508 -17.81 -4.76 -8.84
C SER A 508 -16.78 -5.64 -9.56
N ALA A 509 -16.43 -5.32 -10.80
CA ALA A 509 -15.39 -6.00 -11.55
C ALA A 509 -14.10 -5.18 -11.64
N ARG A 510 -14.02 -3.93 -11.16
CA ARG A 510 -12.82 -3.10 -11.37
C ARG A 510 -12.00 -2.98 -10.09
N LEU A 511 -10.67 -3.03 -10.23
CA LEU A 511 -9.71 -2.76 -9.16
C LEU A 511 -8.63 -1.84 -9.74
N PHE A 512 -8.18 -0.87 -8.95
CA PHE A 512 -6.94 -0.15 -9.26
C PHE A 512 -5.80 -0.77 -8.46
N SER A 513 -4.74 -1.20 -9.16
CA SER A 513 -3.54 -1.76 -8.54
C SER A 513 -2.35 -0.87 -8.83
N SER A 514 -1.60 -0.52 -7.78
CA SER A 514 -0.29 0.13 -7.95
C SER A 514 0.78 -0.95 -8.08
N THR A 515 1.60 -0.85 -9.12
CA THR A 515 2.68 -1.80 -9.38
C THR A 515 4.02 -1.09 -9.43
N LYS A 516 5.05 -1.68 -8.82
CA LYS A 516 6.46 -1.26 -8.87
C LYS A 516 7.26 -2.34 -9.61
N ARG A 517 8.22 -1.96 -10.46
CA ARG A 517 9.21 -2.84 -11.10
C ARG A 517 8.66 -3.91 -12.08
N GLY A 518 7.63 -3.58 -12.87
CA GLY A 518 7.13 -4.49 -13.91
C GLY A 518 6.53 -3.78 -15.12
N GLY A 519 7.00 -4.12 -16.32
CA GLY A 519 6.41 -3.70 -17.58
C GLY A 519 5.36 -4.68 -18.09
N PHE A 520 4.14 -4.21 -18.36
CA PHE A 520 3.12 -5.01 -19.03
C PHE A 520 3.21 -4.76 -20.55
N SER A 521 3.71 -5.72 -21.33
CA SER A 521 3.57 -5.62 -22.79
C SER A 521 2.16 -6.06 -23.17
N SER A 522 1.31 -5.14 -23.60
CA SER A 522 0.04 -5.47 -24.25
C SER A 522 0.30 -5.96 -25.68
N ARG A 523 0.77 -7.21 -25.84
CA ARG A 523 0.57 -7.87 -27.13
C ARG A 523 -0.92 -8.18 -27.22
N ARG A 524 -1.66 -7.38 -27.98
CA ARG A 524 -3.00 -7.74 -28.46
C ARG A 524 -2.88 -9.17 -28.99
N ARG A 525 -3.65 -10.10 -28.41
CA ARG A 525 -3.65 -11.58 -28.60
C ARG A 525 -2.82 -12.38 -27.58
N ALA A 526 -3.35 -12.55 -26.38
CA ALA A 526 -3.40 -13.85 -25.68
C ALA A 526 -4.05 -13.66 -24.30
N TRP A 527 -5.36 -13.39 -24.26
CA TRP A 527 -6.14 -13.71 -23.06
C TRP A 527 -6.30 -15.24 -23.05
N LYS A 528 -5.28 -15.97 -22.60
CA LYS A 528 -5.52 -17.35 -22.16
C LYS A 528 -6.27 -17.23 -20.85
N ARG A 529 -7.58 -17.48 -20.90
CA ARG A 529 -8.35 -17.84 -19.70
C ARG A 529 -7.57 -18.97 -19.01
N TRP A 530 -7.10 -18.72 -17.80
CA TRP A 530 -6.66 -19.78 -16.92
C TRP A 530 -7.90 -20.62 -16.62
N PRO A 531 -7.95 -21.92 -16.99
CA PRO A 531 -9.05 -22.76 -16.55
C PRO A 531 -8.87 -22.93 -15.03
N THR A 532 -9.81 -22.38 -14.27
CA THR A 532 -10.11 -22.89 -12.93
C THR A 532 -10.53 -24.34 -13.12
N SER A 533 -9.62 -25.29 -12.87
CA SER A 533 -9.97 -26.70 -12.88
C SER A 533 -11.08 -26.93 -11.86
N PRO A 534 -12.27 -27.40 -12.27
CA PRO A 534 -13.23 -27.95 -11.34
C PRO A 534 -12.72 -29.35 -10.99
N GLY A 535 -12.25 -29.54 -9.75
CA GLY A 535 -12.02 -30.88 -9.22
C GLY A 535 -13.31 -31.69 -9.37
N ARG A 536 -13.25 -32.73 -10.20
CA ARG A 536 -14.39 -33.59 -10.52
C ARG A 536 -14.83 -34.35 -9.27
N CYS A 537 -16.12 -34.23 -8.93
CA CYS A 537 -16.84 -35.30 -8.25
C CYS A 537 -16.73 -36.57 -9.12
N ALA A 538 -16.00 -37.57 -8.65
CA ALA A 538 -16.19 -38.93 -9.10
C ALA A 538 -17.29 -39.55 -8.24
N ALA A 539 -18.53 -39.48 -8.72
CA ALA A 539 -19.58 -40.41 -8.34
C ALA A 539 -19.52 -41.57 -9.34
N SER A 540 -19.04 -42.74 -8.91
CA SER A 540 -19.29 -44.01 -9.59
C SER A 540 -20.00 -44.94 -8.62
N ARG A 541 -21.25 -45.22 -9.01
CA ARG A 541 -22.20 -46.21 -8.52
C ARG A 541 -21.57 -47.45 -7.88
N GLY A 542 -22.03 -47.74 -6.67
CA GLY A 542 -22.34 -49.07 -6.14
C GLY A 542 -23.69 -48.95 -5.45
#